data_AF-A0A2V5RBS3-F1
#
_entry.id   AF-A0A2V5RBS3-F1
#
_cell.length_a   1.000
_cell.length_b   1.000
_cell.length_c   1.000
_cell.angle_alpha   90.00
_cell.angle_beta   90.00
_cell.angle_gamma   90.00
#
_symmetry.space_group_name_H-M   'P 1'
#
loop_
_entity.id
_entity.type
_entity.pdbx_description
1 polymer ?
#
loop_
_entity_poly.entity_id
_entity_poly.type
_entity_poly.pdbx_seq_one_letter_code
_entity_poly.pdbx_strand_id
1 'polypeptide(L)'
;MKFIVAQVGARRGYAVPVILQKAGMLERFYTDIAGNIGTSAVFSAAWVLPLVGESARRLVGRRLPFDIRAKTTTFPAITLPHVFRRVIIARDPAAACREDVRFSDALGRAMARRGFGNATHMYSMLGECGPLFAEGKRRGLIVISEIYLALSTERILTEERKEFPGWEGFAILDS
;
A
#
# COMPACT_ATOMS: atom_id res chain seq x y z
N MET A 1 -7.35 5.54 21.78
CA MET A 1 -6.46 5.67 20.60
C MET A 1 -7.23 5.33 19.34
N LYS A 2 -6.95 6.03 18.23
CA LYS A 2 -7.63 5.86 16.94
C LYS A 2 -6.61 5.82 15.80
N PHE A 3 -6.74 4.86 14.89
CA PHE A 3 -5.76 4.53 13.86
C PHE A 3 -6.32 4.70 12.45
N ILE A 4 -5.54 5.36 11.58
CA ILE A 4 -5.65 5.20 10.13
C ILE A 4 -4.70 4.08 9.72
N VAL A 5 -5.20 3.13 8.94
CA VAL A 5 -4.37 2.11 8.29
C VAL A 5 -4.35 2.43 6.80
N ALA A 6 -3.16 2.58 6.21
CA ALA A 6 -3.01 2.63 4.76
C ALA A 6 -2.21 1.42 4.28
N GLN A 7 -2.80 0.67 3.35
CA GLN A 7 -2.26 -0.59 2.85
C GLN A 7 -2.63 -0.78 1.39
N VAL A 8 -1.65 -0.93 0.50
CA VAL A 8 -1.90 -1.32 -0.88
C VAL A 8 -2.07 -2.85 -0.96
N GLY A 9 -3.16 -3.30 -1.57
CA GLY A 9 -3.50 -4.71 -1.76
C GLY A 9 -3.86 -5.47 -0.48
N ALA A 10 -4.14 -6.78 -0.65
CA ALA A 10 -4.58 -7.68 0.42
C ALA A 10 -3.45 -8.35 1.22
N ARG A 11 -2.35 -7.63 1.48
CA ARG A 11 -1.25 -8.16 2.30
C ARG A 11 -1.77 -8.59 3.68
N ARG A 12 -1.33 -9.77 4.16
CA ARG A 12 -1.81 -10.44 5.39
C ARG A 12 -3.33 -10.57 5.50
N GLY A 13 -4.06 -10.59 4.38
CA GLY A 13 -5.53 -10.72 4.38
C GLY A 13 -6.25 -9.61 5.17
N TYR A 14 -5.65 -8.42 5.29
CA TYR A 14 -6.18 -7.30 6.07
C TYR A 14 -6.26 -7.56 7.59
N ALA A 15 -5.38 -8.40 8.14
CA ALA A 15 -5.37 -8.70 9.58
C ALA A 15 -5.24 -7.45 10.48
N VAL A 16 -4.34 -6.52 10.15
CA VAL A 16 -4.11 -5.30 10.95
C VAL A 16 -5.36 -4.43 11.09
N PRO A 17 -6.03 -3.99 10.00
CA PRO A 17 -7.25 -3.20 10.14
C PRO A 17 -8.38 -3.99 10.85
N VAL A 18 -8.45 -5.31 10.70
CA VAL A 18 -9.43 -6.14 11.44
C VAL A 18 -9.18 -6.13 12.94
N ILE A 19 -7.95 -6.36 13.38
CA ILE A 19 -7.60 -6.38 14.81
C ILE A 19 -7.86 -5.01 15.43
N LEU A 20 -7.46 -3.93 14.74
CA LEU A 20 -7.73 -2.57 15.21
C LEU A 20 -9.23 -2.25 15.25
N GLN A 21 -10.03 -2.78 14.33
CA GLN A 21 -11.48 -2.61 14.36
C GLN A 21 -12.10 -3.37 15.53
N LYS A 22 -11.68 -4.61 15.79
CA LYS A 22 -12.14 -5.41 16.93
C LYS A 22 -11.81 -4.74 18.27
N ALA A 23 -10.68 -4.06 18.36
CA ALA A 23 -10.30 -3.26 19.53
C ALA A 23 -11.01 -1.90 19.62
N GLY A 24 -11.88 -1.55 18.68
CA GLY A 24 -12.53 -0.23 18.61
C GLY A 24 -11.58 0.92 18.26
N MET A 25 -10.36 0.60 17.81
CA MET A 25 -9.27 1.54 17.54
C MET A 25 -9.17 1.94 16.07
N LEU A 26 -9.77 1.22 15.12
CA LEU A 26 -9.76 1.62 13.72
C LEU A 26 -10.64 2.87 13.52
N GLU A 27 -10.05 3.92 12.96
CA GLU A 27 -10.76 5.13 12.51
C GLU A 27 -11.09 5.03 11.03
N ARG A 28 -10.07 4.75 10.21
CA ARG A 28 -10.19 4.62 8.76
C ARG A 28 -9.24 3.56 8.23
N PHE A 29 -9.68 2.86 7.21
CA PHE A 29 -8.85 1.97 6.42
C PHE A 29 -8.79 2.45 4.97
N TYR A 30 -7.58 2.70 4.47
CA TYR A 30 -7.31 3.16 3.12
C TYR A 30 -6.58 2.08 2.32
N THR A 31 -7.10 1.77 1.14
CA THR A 31 -6.52 0.78 0.24
C THR A 31 -6.75 1.14 -1.22
N ASP A 32 -5.97 0.58 -2.13
CA ASP A 32 -6.01 0.88 -3.57
C ASP A 32 -7.32 0.42 -4.22
N ILE A 33 -7.64 -0.87 -4.09
CA ILE A 33 -8.85 -1.50 -4.60
C ILE A 33 -9.18 -2.78 -3.81
N ALA A 34 -10.47 -3.00 -3.57
CA ALA A 34 -10.98 -4.24 -2.98
C ALA A 34 -12.15 -4.77 -3.81
N GLY A 35 -12.25 -6.09 -3.96
CA GLY A 35 -13.22 -6.73 -4.85
C GLY A 35 -14.67 -6.70 -4.35
N ASN A 36 -14.94 -6.14 -3.16
CA ASN A 36 -16.25 -6.22 -2.51
C ASN A 36 -16.73 -4.92 -1.85
N ILE A 37 -16.17 -3.76 -2.22
CA ILE A 37 -16.61 -2.43 -1.71
C ILE A 37 -16.76 -1.43 -2.86
N GLY A 38 -17.94 -0.82 -2.99
CA GLY A 38 -18.22 0.27 -3.93
C GLY A 38 -18.27 -0.15 -5.40
N THR A 39 -17.98 0.78 -6.31
CA THR A 39 -17.99 0.54 -7.76
C THR A 39 -16.97 -0.52 -8.22
N SER A 40 -15.94 -0.81 -7.41
CA SER A 40 -14.98 -1.88 -7.70
C SER A 40 -15.57 -3.28 -7.62
N ALA A 41 -16.71 -3.49 -6.94
CA ALA A 41 -17.43 -4.77 -6.95
C ALA A 41 -18.12 -5.06 -8.30
N VAL A 42 -18.62 -4.00 -8.97
CA VAL A 42 -19.25 -4.11 -10.30
C VAL A 42 -18.18 -4.26 -11.38
N PHE A 43 -17.09 -3.50 -11.27
CA PHE A 43 -15.99 -3.56 -12.23
C PHE A 43 -15.13 -4.83 -12.12
N SER A 44 -15.04 -5.46 -10.94
CA SER A 44 -14.30 -6.72 -10.76
C SER A 44 -14.91 -7.92 -11.47
N ALA A 45 -16.23 -7.91 -11.71
CA ALA A 45 -16.91 -9.02 -12.38
C ALA A 45 -16.95 -8.84 -13.91
N ALA A 46 -17.16 -7.61 -14.39
CA ALA A 46 -17.39 -7.36 -15.82
C ALA A 46 -16.11 -7.08 -16.64
N TRP A 47 -15.09 -6.42 -16.08
CA TRP A 47 -13.91 -5.99 -16.86
C TRP A 47 -12.77 -7.03 -16.84
N VAL A 48 -12.82 -7.99 -15.93
CA VAL A 48 -11.75 -9.01 -15.77
C VAL A 48 -11.93 -10.18 -16.75
N LEU A 49 -13.03 -10.21 -17.51
CA LEU A 49 -13.39 -11.34 -18.37
C LEU A 49 -12.61 -11.48 -19.69
N PRO A 50 -12.09 -10.43 -20.37
CA PRO A 50 -11.40 -10.65 -21.63
C PRO A 50 -9.86 -10.71 -21.53
N LEU A 51 -9.23 -10.28 -20.42
CA LEU A 51 -7.76 -10.27 -20.29
C LEU A 51 -7.26 -10.93 -18.99
N VAL A 52 -6.94 -12.22 -19.10
CA VAL A 52 -5.77 -12.88 -18.50
C VAL A 52 -5.78 -13.17 -16.98
N GLY A 53 -6.02 -14.45 -16.63
CA GLY A 53 -5.24 -15.21 -15.63
C GLY A 53 -5.14 -14.70 -14.18
N GLU A 54 -3.96 -14.90 -13.57
CA GLU A 54 -3.64 -14.81 -12.13
C GLU A 54 -4.04 -13.48 -11.43
N SER A 55 -4.10 -12.38 -12.19
CA SER A 55 -4.55 -11.07 -11.74
C SER A 55 -6.03 -11.07 -11.30
N ALA A 56 -6.88 -11.84 -12.00
CA ALA A 56 -8.28 -12.06 -11.63
C ALA A 56 -8.39 -12.81 -10.30
N ARG A 57 -7.60 -13.89 -10.12
CA ARG A 57 -7.55 -14.67 -8.87
C ARG A 57 -7.07 -13.81 -7.70
N ARG A 58 -6.05 -12.98 -7.93
CA ARG A 58 -5.57 -12.03 -6.92
C ARG A 58 -6.65 -11.05 -6.52
N LEU A 59 -7.42 -10.50 -7.47
CA LEU A 59 -8.51 -9.57 -7.19
C LEU A 59 -9.70 -10.23 -6.46
N VAL A 60 -10.06 -11.46 -6.85
CA VAL A 60 -11.09 -12.29 -6.18
C VAL A 60 -10.70 -12.62 -4.73
N GLY A 61 -9.39 -12.77 -4.47
CA GLY A 61 -8.85 -12.91 -3.12
C GLY A 61 -8.87 -11.63 -2.27
N ARG A 62 -9.05 -10.44 -2.87
CA ARG A 62 -9.14 -9.15 -2.16
C ARG A 62 -10.54 -8.91 -1.58
N ARG A 63 -11.04 -9.84 -0.77
CA ARG A 63 -12.30 -9.67 -0.04
C ARG A 63 -12.04 -9.07 1.33
N LEU A 64 -12.65 -7.91 1.57
CA LEU A 64 -12.64 -7.29 2.88
C LEU A 64 -13.63 -7.96 3.84
N PRO A 65 -13.18 -8.31 5.06
CA PRO A 65 -14.07 -8.71 6.14
C PRO A 65 -15.18 -7.67 6.36
N PHE A 66 -16.39 -8.15 6.67
CA PHE A 66 -17.58 -7.28 6.79
C PHE A 66 -17.37 -6.14 7.80
N ASP A 67 -16.73 -6.46 8.93
CA ASP A 67 -16.54 -5.56 10.07
C ASP A 67 -15.76 -4.28 9.74
N ILE A 68 -14.89 -4.30 8.73
CA ILE A 68 -14.04 -3.15 8.37
C ILE A 68 -14.59 -2.35 7.19
N ARG A 69 -15.61 -2.84 6.48
CA ARG A 69 -16.08 -2.22 5.22
C ARG A 69 -16.57 -0.80 5.42
N ALA A 70 -17.32 -0.54 6.50
CA ALA A 70 -17.86 0.78 6.81
C ALA A 70 -16.77 1.85 7.02
N LYS A 71 -15.57 1.45 7.43
CA LYS A 71 -14.43 2.35 7.64
C LYS A 71 -13.43 2.31 6.49
N THR A 72 -13.69 1.51 5.46
CA THR A 72 -12.80 1.37 4.32
C THR A 72 -13.09 2.41 3.24
N THR A 73 -12.05 3.03 2.68
CA THR A 73 -12.14 3.82 1.45
C THR A 73 -11.16 3.26 0.43
N THR A 74 -11.64 3.05 -0.79
CA THR A 74 -10.88 2.57 -1.95
C THR A 74 -10.68 3.69 -2.97
N PHE A 75 -9.68 3.56 -3.84
CA PHE A 75 -9.32 4.59 -4.83
C PHE A 75 -9.22 4.02 -6.27
N PRO A 76 -10.28 3.39 -6.81
CA PRO A 76 -10.23 2.70 -8.10
C PRO A 76 -9.88 3.62 -9.27
N ALA A 77 -10.28 4.90 -9.24
CA ALA A 77 -9.97 5.87 -10.29
C ALA A 77 -8.47 6.15 -10.45
N ILE A 78 -7.67 5.91 -9.41
CA ILE A 78 -6.21 6.04 -9.43
C ILE A 78 -5.56 4.69 -9.72
N THR A 79 -6.11 3.62 -9.12
CA THR A 79 -5.57 2.27 -9.23
C THR A 79 -5.73 1.65 -10.62
N LEU A 80 -6.88 1.82 -11.28
CA LEU A 80 -7.13 1.19 -12.59
C LEU A 80 -6.19 1.71 -13.68
N PRO A 81 -6.02 3.03 -13.91
CA PRO A 81 -5.08 3.53 -14.91
C PRO A 81 -3.64 3.07 -14.65
N HIS A 82 -3.23 3.03 -13.38
CA HIS A 82 -1.92 2.52 -12.98
C HIS A 82 -1.73 1.06 -13.41
N VAL A 83 -2.71 0.18 -13.11
CA VAL A 83 -2.66 -1.23 -13.52
C VAL A 83 -2.53 -1.38 -15.03
N PHE A 84 -3.34 -0.66 -15.81
CA PHE A 84 -3.23 -0.70 -17.28
C PHE A 84 -1.86 -0.23 -17.77
N ARG A 85 -1.37 0.89 -17.23
CA ARG A 85 -0.07 1.43 -17.62
C ARG A 85 1.07 0.48 -17.26
N ARG A 86 0.99 -0.17 -16.10
CA ARG A 86 1.97 -1.15 -15.62
C ARG A 86 2.05 -2.38 -16.53
N VAL A 87 0.92 -2.82 -17.11
CA VAL A 87 0.91 -3.89 -18.12
C VAL A 87 1.64 -3.47 -19.40
N ILE A 88 1.42 -2.23 -19.86
CA ILE A 88 2.06 -1.70 -21.08
C ILE A 88 3.58 -1.60 -20.91
N ILE A 89 4.04 -1.10 -19.76
CA ILE A 89 5.46 -0.84 -19.49
C ILE A 89 6.18 -2.00 -18.78
N ALA A 90 5.54 -3.18 -18.66
CA ALA A 90 6.05 -4.30 -17.86
C ALA A 90 7.45 -4.79 -18.29
N ARG A 91 7.84 -4.55 -19.55
CA ARG A 91 9.15 -4.94 -20.10
C ARG A 91 10.27 -3.93 -19.82
N ASP A 92 9.97 -2.76 -19.26
CA ASP A 92 10.94 -1.74 -18.87
C ASP A 92 10.93 -1.60 -17.32
N PRO A 93 11.90 -2.21 -16.62
CA PRO A 93 11.97 -2.16 -15.17
C PRO A 93 12.08 -0.74 -14.60
N ALA A 94 12.79 0.16 -15.29
CA ALA A 94 12.99 1.52 -14.83
C ALA A 94 11.70 2.34 -14.98
N ALA A 95 10.97 2.17 -16.09
CA ALA A 95 9.66 2.78 -16.26
C ALA A 95 8.63 2.23 -15.27
N ALA A 96 8.64 0.92 -15.02
CA ALA A 96 7.76 0.28 -14.02
C ALA A 96 8.00 0.85 -12.61
N CYS A 97 9.27 0.98 -12.20
CA CYS A 97 9.64 1.58 -10.91
C CYS A 97 9.15 3.04 -10.79
N ARG A 98 9.40 3.88 -11.81
CA ARG A 98 8.92 5.27 -11.84
C ARG A 98 7.40 5.35 -11.74
N GLU A 99 6.69 4.43 -12.39
CA GLU A 99 5.24 4.37 -12.34
C GLU A 99 4.71 3.94 -10.96
N ASP A 100 5.37 2.99 -10.29
CA ASP A 100 5.04 2.57 -8.93
C ASP A 100 5.22 3.74 -7.93
N VAL A 101 6.30 4.51 -8.06
CA VAL A 101 6.54 5.72 -7.26
C VAL A 101 5.46 6.78 -7.52
N ARG A 102 5.15 7.05 -8.80
CA ARG A 102 4.09 8.00 -9.19
C ARG A 102 2.74 7.57 -8.61
N PHE A 103 2.40 6.29 -8.69
CA PHE A 103 1.16 5.74 -8.16
C PHE A 103 1.09 5.88 -6.64
N SER A 104 2.17 5.54 -5.94
CA SER A 104 2.27 5.68 -4.48
C SER A 104 2.07 7.13 -4.02
N ASP A 105 2.69 8.10 -4.70
CA ASP A 105 2.50 9.52 -4.43
C ASP A 105 1.05 9.97 -4.67
N ALA A 106 0.49 9.65 -5.84
CA ALA A 106 -0.88 10.02 -6.20
C ALA A 106 -1.92 9.43 -5.22
N LEU A 107 -1.74 8.16 -4.84
CA LEU A 107 -2.59 7.46 -3.89
C LEU A 107 -2.48 8.08 -2.49
N GLY A 108 -1.26 8.35 -2.01
CA GLY A 108 -1.04 9.03 -0.73
C GLY A 108 -1.71 10.40 -0.66
N ARG A 109 -1.61 11.21 -1.73
CA ARG A 109 -2.30 12.51 -1.81
C ARG A 109 -3.82 12.38 -1.81
N ALA A 110 -4.35 11.37 -2.48
CA ALA A 110 -5.79 11.12 -2.48
C ALA A 110 -6.31 10.68 -1.10
N MET A 111 -5.55 9.82 -0.40
CA MET A 111 -5.83 9.44 0.98
C MET A 111 -5.77 10.65 1.92
N ALA A 112 -4.74 11.50 1.81
CA ALA A 112 -4.63 12.72 2.61
C ALA A 112 -5.81 13.67 2.41
N ARG A 113 -6.26 13.86 1.16
CA ARG A 113 -7.45 14.67 0.84
C ARG A 113 -8.74 14.07 1.40
N ARG A 114 -8.84 12.75 1.52
CA ARG A 114 -10.01 12.10 2.13
C ARG A 114 -10.13 12.44 3.63
N GLY A 115 -9.01 12.78 4.27
CA GLY A 115 -8.95 13.32 5.62
C GLY A 115 -8.54 12.30 6.68
N PHE A 116 -8.46 12.75 7.94
CA PHE A 116 -7.88 11.95 9.01
C PHE A 116 -8.92 11.52 10.07
N GLY A 117 -10.13 12.09 10.05
CA GLY A 117 -11.14 11.84 11.08
C GLY A 117 -10.60 12.16 12.47
N ASN A 118 -10.94 11.33 13.45
CA ASN A 118 -10.47 11.45 14.84
C ASN A 118 -9.17 10.67 15.10
N ALA A 119 -8.38 10.42 14.07
CA ALA A 119 -7.18 9.61 14.20
C ALA A 119 -6.09 10.30 14.99
N THR A 120 -5.46 9.52 15.85
CA THR A 120 -4.29 9.91 16.65
C THR A 120 -3.01 9.26 16.12
N HIS A 121 -3.15 8.15 15.42
CA HIS A 121 -2.07 7.31 14.93
C HIS A 121 -2.32 6.91 13.48
N MET A 122 -1.24 6.64 12.77
CA MET A 122 -1.26 6.08 11.43
C MET A 122 -0.38 4.84 11.39
N TYR A 123 -0.83 3.86 10.63
CA TYR A 123 -0.12 2.62 10.40
C TYR A 123 0.20 2.49 8.91
N SER A 124 1.48 2.23 8.62
CA SER A 124 2.05 2.05 7.28
C SER A 124 2.61 0.64 7.11
N MET A 125 2.40 0.04 5.93
CA MET A 125 3.21 -1.10 5.48
C MET A 125 4.20 -0.63 4.42
N LEU A 126 5.50 -0.82 4.68
CA LEU A 126 6.55 -0.75 3.65
C LEU A 126 6.61 0.57 2.86
N GLY A 127 6.49 1.72 3.52
CA GLY A 127 6.82 3.04 2.93
C GLY A 127 5.93 3.51 1.76
N GLU A 128 4.86 2.80 1.42
CA GLU A 128 3.90 3.22 0.40
C GLU A 128 3.06 4.43 0.90
N CYS A 129 2.45 5.17 -0.02
CA CYS A 129 1.55 6.29 0.29
C CYS A 129 2.22 7.44 1.08
N GLY A 130 3.52 7.68 0.86
CA GLY A 130 4.33 8.68 1.59
C GLY A 130 3.63 10.02 1.88
N PRO A 131 2.94 10.66 0.91
CA PRO A 131 2.25 11.93 1.16
C PRO A 131 1.18 11.89 2.27
N LEU A 132 0.49 10.76 2.47
CA LEU A 132 -0.45 10.59 3.58
C LEU A 132 0.26 10.69 4.92
N PHE A 133 1.38 9.97 5.05
CA PHE A 133 2.13 9.89 6.29
C PHE A 133 2.86 11.20 6.61
N ALA A 134 3.40 11.86 5.58
CA ALA A 134 4.00 13.19 5.71
C ALA A 134 2.98 14.21 6.23
N GLU A 135 1.78 14.25 5.64
CA GLU A 135 0.75 15.19 6.07
C GLU A 135 0.20 14.85 7.46
N GLY A 136 0.01 13.58 7.80
CA GLY A 136 -0.44 13.22 9.15
C GLY A 136 0.64 13.50 10.21
N LYS A 137 1.93 13.31 9.91
CA LYS A 137 3.02 13.76 10.80
C LYS A 137 2.99 15.27 11.01
N ARG A 138 2.73 16.05 9.95
CA ARG A 138 2.57 17.51 10.00
C ARG A 138 1.38 17.94 10.88
N ARG A 139 0.38 17.08 11.04
CA ARG A 139 -0.80 17.26 11.92
C ARG A 139 -0.59 16.73 13.34
N GLY A 140 0.58 16.18 13.66
CA GLY A 140 0.89 15.64 14.98
C GLY A 140 0.46 14.19 15.22
N LEU A 141 0.08 13.44 14.17
CA LEU A 141 -0.22 12.02 14.31
C LEU A 141 1.07 11.19 14.43
N ILE A 142 1.03 10.20 15.30
CA ILE A 142 2.14 9.24 15.46
C ILE A 142 2.08 8.21 14.32
N VAL A 143 3.20 7.98 13.65
CA VAL A 143 3.29 7.01 12.54
C VAL A 143 4.01 5.75 13.00
N ILE A 144 3.35 4.61 12.87
CA ILE A 144 3.90 3.28 13.09
C ILE A 144 4.08 2.64 11.72
N SER A 145 5.30 2.24 11.37
CA SER A 145 5.59 1.58 10.10
C SER A 145 6.07 0.17 10.35
N GLU A 146 5.42 -0.81 9.74
CA GLU A 146 5.91 -2.18 9.71
C GLU A 146 6.68 -2.41 8.40
N ILE A 147 7.94 -2.83 8.54
CA ILE A 147 8.83 -3.18 7.44
C ILE A 147 8.99 -4.70 7.45
N TYR A 148 8.64 -5.34 6.34
CA TYR A 148 8.83 -6.77 6.16
C TYR A 148 10.06 -7.02 5.31
N LEU A 149 11.04 -7.69 5.88
CA LEU A 149 12.22 -8.17 5.17
C LEU A 149 12.13 -9.69 5.07
N ALA A 150 12.56 -10.23 3.92
CA ALA A 150 12.69 -11.67 3.79
C ALA A 150 13.83 -12.15 4.70
N LEU A 151 13.71 -13.32 5.31
CA LEU A 151 14.81 -13.87 6.12
C LEU A 151 16.08 -14.09 5.29
N SER A 152 15.94 -14.30 3.98
CA SER A 152 17.07 -14.39 3.05
C SER A 152 17.77 -13.07 2.80
N THR A 153 17.20 -11.93 3.19
CA THR A 153 17.77 -10.60 2.89
C THR A 153 19.16 -10.44 3.50
N GLU A 154 19.39 -10.88 4.74
CA GLU A 154 20.72 -10.82 5.36
C GLU A 154 21.78 -11.63 4.60
N ARG A 155 21.41 -12.83 4.15
CA ARG A 155 22.28 -13.69 3.34
C ARG A 155 22.62 -13.00 2.01
N ILE A 156 21.62 -12.48 1.31
CA ILE A 156 21.78 -11.79 0.03
C ILE A 156 22.67 -10.55 0.21
N LEU A 157 22.41 -9.70 1.21
CA LEU A 157 23.23 -8.51 1.48
C LEU A 157 24.69 -8.88 1.77
N THR A 158 24.92 -9.97 2.50
CA THR A 158 26.27 -10.46 2.79
C THR A 158 26.99 -10.94 1.53
N GLU A 159 26.29 -11.63 0.63
CA GLU A 159 26.82 -12.08 -0.66
C GLU A 159 27.12 -10.88 -1.57
N GLU A 160 26.18 -9.95 -1.73
CA GLU A 160 26.32 -8.73 -2.53
C GLU A 160 27.46 -7.83 -2.03
N ARG A 161 27.65 -7.68 -0.71
CA ARG A 161 28.78 -6.91 -0.15
C ARG A 161 30.14 -7.51 -0.47
N LYS A 162 30.22 -8.85 -0.57
CA LYS A 162 31.46 -9.54 -0.97
C LYS A 162 31.73 -9.35 -2.46
N GLU A 163 30.69 -9.40 -3.28
CA GLU A 163 30.79 -9.23 -4.73
C GLU A 163 31.03 -7.76 -5.12
N PHE A 164 30.51 -6.80 -4.35
CA PHE A 164 30.58 -5.36 -4.62
C PHE A 164 31.06 -4.55 -3.41
N PRO A 165 32.32 -4.76 -2.94
CA PRO A 165 32.83 -4.16 -1.70
C PRO A 165 32.96 -2.62 -1.73
N GLY A 166 32.88 -2.00 -2.91
CA GLY A 166 32.98 -0.55 -3.08
C GLY A 166 31.63 0.20 -3.19
N TRP A 167 30.49 -0.51 -3.17
CA TRP A 167 29.17 0.13 -3.34
C TRP A 167 28.69 0.83 -2.07
N GLU A 168 29.07 0.35 -0.89
CA GLU A 168 28.80 1.01 0.39
C GLU A 168 29.90 2.03 0.70
N GLY A 169 30.03 3.05 -0.15
CA GLY A 169 30.93 4.18 0.09
C GLY A 169 30.42 5.10 1.20
N PHE A 170 31.32 5.47 2.11
CA PHE A 170 31.20 6.41 3.25
C PHE A 170 30.04 7.41 3.17
N ALA A 171 29.00 7.17 3.97
CA ALA A 171 28.04 8.20 4.39
C ALA A 171 27.62 7.97 5.85
N ILE A 172 28.61 7.84 6.74
CA ILE A 172 28.42 8.06 8.18
C ILE A 172 29.61 8.91 8.63
N LEU A 173 29.29 9.97 9.38
CA LEU A 173 30.16 11.01 9.98
C LEU A 173 30.36 12.26 9.11
N ASP A 174 29.37 13.16 9.16
CA ASP A 174 29.60 14.54 9.62
C ASP A 174 28.25 15.24 9.92
N SER A 175 27.90 15.29 11.22
CA SER A 175 27.25 16.38 11.99
C SER A 175 26.48 15.82 13.19
#